data_AF-A0A0C2WNX2-F1
#
_entry.id   AF-A0A0C2WNX2-F1
#
_cell.length_a   1.000
_cell.length_b   1.000
_cell.length_c   1.000
_cell.angle_alpha   90.00
_cell.angle_beta   90.00
_cell.angle_gamma   90.00
#
_symmetry.space_group_name_H-M   'P 1'
#
loop_
_entity.id
_entity.type
_entity.pdbx_description
1 polymer ?
#
loop_
_entity_poly.entity_id
_entity_poly.type
_entity_poly.pdbx_seq_one_letter_code
_entity_poly.pdbx_strand_id
1 'polypeptide(L)'
;MAAAANNTPKFTFPAPDAFTGEKTRVCSWITECETYFTQPSVRPGIPDDPTKVFFCLIKMTGKADFWKRVKLEEYTKEGGTWPTWAAFKTAFIEAFGGDDPKMKALTKLMTMER
;
A
#
# COMPACT_ATOMS: atom_id res chain seq x y z
N MET A 1 10.61 -19.59 42.68
CA MET A 1 9.55 -19.68 41.65
C MET A 1 10.05 -18.97 40.40
N ALA A 2 10.34 -19.70 39.33
CA ALA A 2 10.72 -19.11 38.04
C ALA A 2 9.45 -18.88 37.22
N ALA A 3 9.20 -17.63 36.80
CA ALA A 3 8.11 -17.32 35.89
C ALA A 3 8.47 -17.88 34.50
N ALA A 4 7.67 -18.83 34.01
CA ALA A 4 7.77 -19.30 32.64
C ALA A 4 7.41 -18.13 31.70
N ALA A 5 8.39 -17.66 30.92
CA ALA A 5 8.13 -16.75 29.83
C ALA A 5 7.25 -17.47 28.79
N ASN A 6 5.98 -17.08 28.70
CA ASN A 6 5.06 -17.51 27.65
C ASN A 6 5.55 -16.96 26.30
N ASN A 7 6.52 -17.64 25.69
CA ASN A 7 6.89 -17.44 24.29
C ASN A 7 5.86 -18.17 23.40
N THR A 8 4.60 -17.74 23.48
CA THR A 8 3.63 -18.10 22.44
C THR A 8 4.15 -17.51 21.13
N PRO A 9 4.40 -18.32 20.08
CA PRO A 9 4.75 -17.76 18.78
C PRO A 9 3.59 -16.87 18.36
N LYS A 10 3.79 -15.56 18.45
CA LYS A 10 2.82 -14.56 18.02
C LYS A 10 2.74 -14.71 16.51
N PHE A 11 1.74 -15.44 16.02
CA PHE A 11 1.51 -15.59 14.59
C PHE A 11 1.38 -14.19 13.99
N THR A 12 2.43 -13.77 13.28
CA THR A 12 2.46 -12.52 12.54
C THR A 12 2.04 -12.83 11.12
N PHE A 13 0.98 -12.19 10.66
CA PHE A 13 0.59 -12.29 9.26
C PHE A 13 1.76 -11.79 8.39
N PRO A 14 2.16 -12.56 7.38
CA PRO A 14 3.22 -12.13 6.49
C PRO A 14 2.79 -10.84 5.81
N ALA A 15 3.66 -9.83 5.89
CA ALA A 15 3.44 -8.59 5.14
C ALA A 15 3.49 -8.89 3.64
N PRO A 16 2.74 -8.13 2.81
CA PRO A 16 2.84 -8.25 1.36
C PRO A 16 4.28 -8.14 0.88
N ASP A 17 4.57 -8.87 -0.20
CA ASP A 17 5.85 -8.84 -0.88
C ASP A 17 6.18 -7.43 -1.41
N ALA A 18 7.44 -7.20 -1.74
CA ALA A 18 7.85 -5.93 -2.32
C ALA A 18 7.25 -5.75 -3.72
N PHE A 19 6.81 -4.53 -4.04
CA PHE A 19 6.39 -4.17 -5.39
C PHE A 19 7.59 -3.66 -6.20
N THR A 20 7.95 -4.37 -7.25
CA THR A 20 9.13 -4.08 -8.08
C THR A 20 8.84 -3.22 -9.30
N GLY A 21 7.57 -2.83 -9.54
CA GLY A 21 7.13 -2.09 -10.72
C GLY A 21 6.50 -2.95 -11.83
N GLU A 22 6.10 -4.18 -11.55
CA GLU A 22 5.48 -5.09 -12.52
C GLU A 22 4.02 -4.75 -12.79
N LYS A 23 3.70 -4.39 -14.04
CA LYS A 23 2.34 -3.96 -14.47
C LYS A 23 1.28 -5.02 -14.20
N THR A 24 1.59 -6.28 -14.45
CA THR A 24 0.66 -7.42 -14.26
C THR A 24 0.29 -7.63 -12.79
N ARG A 25 1.12 -7.15 -11.86
CA ARG A 25 0.91 -7.31 -10.42
C ARG A 25 0.31 -6.10 -9.73
N VAL A 26 0.12 -4.97 -10.43
CA VAL A 26 -0.40 -3.72 -9.83
C VAL A 26 -1.69 -3.95 -9.06
N CYS A 27 -2.70 -4.55 -9.71
CA CYS A 27 -3.99 -4.82 -9.07
C CYS A 27 -3.87 -5.87 -7.96
N SER A 28 -3.19 -6.98 -8.20
CA SER A 28 -3.04 -8.04 -7.19
C SER A 28 -2.33 -7.52 -5.95
N TRP A 29 -1.25 -6.76 -6.12
CA TRP A 29 -0.45 -6.24 -5.02
C TRP A 29 -1.19 -5.18 -4.19
N ILE A 30 -1.93 -4.28 -4.83
CA ILE A 30 -2.72 -3.28 -4.09
C ILE A 30 -3.89 -3.92 -3.32
N THR A 31 -4.51 -4.96 -3.90
CA THR A 31 -5.54 -5.76 -3.22
C THR A 31 -4.96 -6.59 -2.06
N GLU A 32 -3.76 -7.14 -2.21
CA GLU A 32 -3.03 -7.82 -1.12
C GLU A 32 -2.73 -6.85 0.03
N CYS A 33 -2.29 -5.62 -0.27
CA CYS A 33 -2.08 -4.58 0.74
C CYS A 33 -3.38 -4.21 1.46
N GLU A 34 -4.48 -4.01 0.71
CA GLU A 34 -5.78 -3.69 1.29
C GLU A 34 -6.28 -4.80 2.22
N THR A 35 -6.13 -6.06 1.79
CA THR A 35 -6.46 -7.24 2.60
C THR A 35 -5.58 -7.33 3.85
N TYR A 36 -4.30 -7.02 3.74
CA TYR A 36 -3.40 -6.99 4.88
C TYR A 36 -3.81 -5.94 5.92
N PHE A 37 -4.29 -4.77 5.49
CA PHE A 37 -4.72 -3.70 6.39
C PHE A 37 -6.05 -3.98 7.10
N THR A 38 -6.90 -4.85 6.55
CA THR A 38 -8.15 -5.26 7.23
C THR A 38 -7.91 -6.29 8.33
N GLN A 39 -6.73 -6.93 8.35
CA GLN A 39 -6.39 -7.96 9.33
C GLN A 39 -6.40 -7.38 10.76
N PRO A 40 -7.16 -7.96 11.72
CA PRO A 40 -7.32 -7.42 13.08
C PRO A 40 -6.02 -7.22 13.87
N SER A 41 -4.98 -8.01 13.59
CA SER A 41 -3.66 -7.87 14.23
C SER A 41 -2.79 -6.76 13.63
N VAL A 42 -3.08 -6.33 12.40
CA VAL A 42 -2.35 -5.31 11.65
C VAL A 42 -3.01 -3.94 11.81
N ARG A 43 -4.35 -3.91 11.76
CA ARG A 43 -5.18 -2.70 11.82
C ARG A 43 -4.77 -1.70 12.92
N PRO A 44 -4.42 -2.11 14.17
CA PRO A 44 -3.99 -1.16 15.20
C PRO A 44 -2.69 -0.42 14.87
N GLY A 45 -1.80 -1.03 14.07
CA GLY A 45 -0.53 -0.42 13.64
C GLY A 45 -0.63 0.39 12.36
N ILE A 46 -1.77 0.33 11.66
CA ILE A 46 -2.01 1.05 10.40
C ILE A 46 -3.42 1.70 10.46
N PRO A 47 -3.64 2.66 11.37
CA PRO A 47 -4.97 3.16 11.69
C PRO A 47 -5.51 4.17 10.67
N ASP A 48 -4.63 4.88 9.96
CA ASP A 48 -4.98 5.98 9.06
C ASP A 48 -4.43 5.77 7.63
N ASP A 49 -5.00 6.53 6.69
CA ASP A 49 -4.62 6.47 5.28
C ASP A 49 -3.16 6.87 5.01
N PRO A 50 -2.61 7.95 5.59
CA PRO A 50 -1.19 8.27 5.47
C PRO A 50 -0.27 7.10 5.84
N THR A 51 -0.58 6.38 6.93
CA THR A 51 0.20 5.23 7.38
C THR A 51 0.11 4.05 6.38
N LYS A 52 -1.07 3.80 5.79
CA LYS A 52 -1.23 2.80 4.70
C LYS A 52 -0.39 3.17 3.48
N VAL A 53 -0.46 4.44 3.07
CA VAL A 53 0.29 4.96 1.91
C VAL A 53 1.78 4.84 2.15
N PHE A 54 2.26 5.25 3.33
CA PHE A 54 3.66 5.11 3.71
C PHE A 54 4.12 3.65 3.70
N PHE A 55 3.32 2.72 4.24
CA PHE A 55 3.61 1.29 4.21
C PHE A 55 3.80 0.78 2.78
N CYS A 56 2.91 1.15 1.86
CA CYS A 56 3.05 0.78 0.45
C CYS A 56 4.33 1.36 -0.17
N LEU A 57 4.64 2.63 0.09
CA LEU A 57 5.85 3.28 -0.42
C LEU A 57 7.14 2.60 0.06
N ILE A 58 7.24 2.21 1.33
CA ILE A 58 8.46 1.53 1.84
C ILE A 58 8.60 0.11 1.26
N LYS A 59 7.49 -0.53 0.88
CA LYS A 59 7.45 -1.83 0.21
C LYS A 59 7.73 -1.76 -1.29
N MET A 60 7.83 -0.56 -1.87
CA MET A 60 8.25 -0.38 -3.26
C MET A 60 9.77 -0.45 -3.39
N THR A 61 10.22 -1.21 -4.40
CA THR A 61 11.64 -1.42 -4.72
C THR A 61 11.81 -1.52 -6.25
N GLY A 62 13.05 -1.68 -6.73
CA GLY A 62 13.32 -1.92 -8.15
C GLY A 62 12.86 -0.77 -9.03
N LYS A 63 12.07 -1.07 -10.08
CA LYS A 63 11.60 -0.06 -11.05
C LYS A 63 10.61 0.93 -10.44
N ALA A 64 9.99 0.58 -9.31
CA ALA A 64 9.08 1.47 -8.59
C ALA A 64 9.82 2.47 -7.66
N ASP A 65 11.13 2.31 -7.43
CA ASP A 65 11.87 3.13 -6.47
C ASP A 65 11.92 4.61 -6.87
N PHE A 66 12.05 4.90 -8.18
CA PHE A 66 12.02 6.27 -8.66
C PHE A 66 10.68 6.96 -8.34
N TRP A 67 9.56 6.31 -8.64
CA TRP A 67 8.23 6.84 -8.34
C TRP A 67 8.00 7.01 -6.83
N LYS A 68 8.44 6.02 -6.03
CA LYS A 68 8.43 6.09 -4.57
C LYS A 68 9.17 7.34 -4.07
N ARG A 69 10.38 7.60 -4.57
CA ARG A 69 11.18 8.77 -4.15
C ARG A 69 10.48 10.08 -4.47
N VAL A 70 9.93 10.21 -5.68
CA VAL A 70 9.16 11.39 -6.11
C VAL A 70 7.95 11.60 -5.19
N LYS A 71 7.19 10.54 -4.88
CA LYS A 71 6.02 10.64 -4.01
C LYS A 71 6.36 10.93 -2.56
N LEU A 72 7.43 10.34 -2.02
CA LEU A 72 7.92 10.68 -0.69
C LEU A 72 8.32 12.16 -0.61
N GLU A 73 9.02 12.69 -1.60
CA GLU A 73 9.37 14.12 -1.66
C GLU A 73 8.12 15.01 -1.74
N GLU A 74 7.13 14.65 -2.57
CA GLU A 74 5.86 15.38 -2.71
C GLU A 74 5.05 15.42 -1.41
N TYR A 75 5.04 14.32 -0.64
CA TYR A 75 4.24 14.21 0.59
C TYR A 75 4.96 14.75 1.82
N THR A 76 6.29 14.79 1.82
CA THR A 76 7.10 15.22 2.98
C THR A 76 7.68 16.63 2.87
N LYS A 77 7.60 17.27 1.70
CA LYS A 77 7.97 18.68 1.56
C LYS A 77 7.13 19.58 2.46
N GLU A 78 7.63 20.78 2.74
CA GLU A 78 6.90 21.79 3.50
C GLU A 78 5.56 22.14 2.81
N GLY A 79 4.45 22.01 3.54
CA GLY A 79 3.10 22.14 2.98
C GLY A 79 2.63 20.94 2.15
N GLY A 80 3.37 19.83 2.14
CA GLY A 80 2.96 18.56 1.54
C GLY A 80 1.80 17.92 2.29
N THR A 81 0.89 17.30 1.54
CA THR A 81 -0.29 16.63 2.09
C THR A 81 -0.25 15.16 1.70
N TRP A 82 -0.39 14.30 2.70
CA TRP A 82 -0.54 12.86 2.46
C TRP A 82 -1.89 12.58 1.80
N PRO A 83 -1.93 11.81 0.70
CA PRO A 83 -3.17 11.51 0.02
C PRO A 83 -4.04 10.56 0.85
N THR A 84 -5.34 10.54 0.54
CA THR A 84 -6.22 9.46 1.01
C THR A 84 -5.82 8.13 0.36
N TRP A 85 -6.24 7.02 0.96
CA TRP A 85 -5.95 5.70 0.41
C TRP A 85 -6.51 5.54 -1.02
N ALA A 86 -7.72 6.04 -1.27
CA ALA A 86 -8.33 6.03 -2.59
C ALA A 86 -7.52 6.82 -3.63
N ALA A 87 -7.08 8.03 -3.29
CA ALA A 87 -6.28 8.86 -4.19
C ALA A 87 -4.92 8.21 -4.50
N PHE A 88 -4.29 7.59 -3.51
CA PHE A 88 -3.06 6.82 -3.71
C PHE A 88 -3.28 5.64 -4.65
N LYS A 89 -4.35 4.84 -4.47
CA LYS A 89 -4.65 3.71 -5.36
C LYS A 89 -4.80 4.17 -6.81
N THR A 90 -5.53 5.25 -7.05
CA THR A 90 -5.68 5.82 -8.40
C THR A 90 -4.34 6.22 -9.00
N ALA A 91 -3.53 7.01 -8.27
CA ALA A 91 -2.22 7.45 -8.75
C ALA A 91 -1.25 6.28 -8.98
N PHE A 92 -1.31 5.24 -8.13
CA PHE A 92 -0.51 4.03 -8.26
C PHE A 92 -0.90 3.23 -9.51
N ILE A 93 -2.20 3.02 -9.72
CA ILE A 93 -2.73 2.32 -10.91
C ILE A 93 -2.43 3.11 -12.18
N GLU A 94 -2.52 4.44 -12.15
CA GLU A 94 -2.18 5.27 -13.32
C GLU A 94 -0.68 5.19 -13.64
N ALA A 95 0.18 5.23 -12.64
CA ALA A 95 1.63 5.19 -12.81
C ALA A 95 2.14 3.85 -13.32
N PHE A 96 1.60 2.73 -12.81
CA PHE A 96 2.12 1.39 -13.10
C PHE A 96 1.20 0.53 -13.95
N GLY A 97 -0.07 0.89 -14.05
CA GLY A 97 -1.09 0.07 -14.72
C GLY A 97 -1.00 0.04 -16.23
N GLY A 98 -0.36 1.04 -16.83
CA GLY A 98 -0.29 1.17 -18.29
C GLY A 98 -1.68 1.36 -18.94
N ASP A 99 -1.77 1.16 -20.25
CA ASP A 99 -3.01 1.35 -21.02
C ASP A 99 -3.95 0.12 -20.95
N ASP A 100 -3.92 -0.63 -19.85
CA ASP A 100 -4.75 -1.83 -19.74
C ASP A 100 -6.23 -1.43 -19.55
N PRO A 101 -7.13 -1.85 -20.44
CA PRO A 101 -8.53 -1.46 -20.39
C PRO A 101 -9.25 -1.95 -19.13
N LYS A 102 -8.78 -3.02 -18.47
CA LYS A 102 -9.33 -3.44 -17.17
C LYS A 102 -8.92 -2.48 -16.05
N MET A 103 -7.73 -1.89 -16.13
CA MET A 103 -7.30 -0.88 -15.15
C MET A 103 -8.05 0.44 -15.32
N LYS A 104 -8.34 0.87 -16.55
CA LYS A 104 -9.25 2.00 -16.80
C LYS A 104 -10.66 1.75 -16.23
N ALA A 105 -11.17 0.52 -16.35
CA ALA A 105 -12.46 0.14 -15.79
C ALA A 105 -12.47 0.15 -14.24
N LEU A 106 -11.41 -0.36 -13.59
CA LEU A 106 -11.27 -0.34 -12.13
C LEU A 106 -11.15 1.09 -11.56
N THR A 107 -10.34 1.94 -12.17
CA THR A 107 -10.24 3.36 -11.78
C THR A 107 -11.58 4.07 -11.93
N LYS A 108 -12.33 3.75 -12.99
CA LYS A 108 -13.67 4.29 -13.21
C LYS A 108 -14.68 3.77 -12.17
N LEU A 109 -14.58 2.51 -11.76
CA LEU A 109 -15.42 1.94 -10.69
C LEU A 109 -15.17 2.65 -9.34
N MET A 110 -13.90 2.82 -8.96
CA MET A 110 -13.51 3.47 -7.70
C MET A 110 -13.86 4.96 -7.63
N THR A 111 -14.00 5.63 -8.79
CA THR A 111 -14.41 7.04 -8.87
C THR A 111 -15.92 7.24 -8.94
N MET A 112 -16.70 6.18 -9.21
CA MET A 112 -18.16 6.22 -9.26
C MET A 112 -18.83 5.93 -7.90
N GLU A 113 -18.11 5.38 -6.91
CA GLU A 113 -18.64 5.13 -5.55
C GLU A 113 -18.55 6.34 -4.60
N ARG A 114 -18.53 7.58 -5.13
CA ARG A 114 -18.47 8.81 -4.33
C ARG A 114 -19.79 9.57 -4.30
#